data_AF-A0A9E4FZJ8-F1
#
_entry.id   AF-A0A9E4FZJ8-F1
#
_cell.length_a   1.000
_cell.length_b   1.000
_cell.length_c   1.000
_cell.angle_alpha   90.00
_cell.angle_beta   90.00
_cell.angle_gamma   90.00
#
_symmetry.space_group_name_H-M   'P 1'
#
loop_
_entity.id
_entity.type
_entity.pdbx_description
1 polymer ?
#
loop_
_entity_poly.entity_id
_entity_poly.type
_entity_poly.pdbx_seq_one_letter_code
_entity_poly.pdbx_strand_id
1 'polypeptide(L)'
;MALYYLGWFQQIFDGSEQVKSWALRAFQTAAALPPDYCFPNRVECIAALETAMRLNPDDARAPYYLGNFWYAHRQYDDAIECWERAIELEPRNPTAHRNLGLALMNKRADSAGALRHYERAFALDESDARVLFELDQLYVKLGKPPEERLAFLQRHQACVDQRDDLTIEAATLHNLLGRPQAALDIIMRRVFHPWEGGEGKVTGQYVASLIQLARGHIRLGLYDIAIECLTRAQTYPPNLGEGKLLTVPENDVLYHLGLAHELSGDEVAANHYFAAAARGEFKPASPMFYNDQPPESIYFQGLARGKLGQHDLARSIFQRMIEYGEAHLHDDVALDYFAVSLPNFLVFEDDLAQRNHIHCLYLIGLGHLGLGDIETAVHSFDEVLARDPNHLGATLYRQVDSAPKWESDTGGGNIEESEFL
;
A
#
# COMPACT_ATOMS: atom_id res chain seq x y z
N MET A 1 -35.53 -1.92 4.02
CA MET A 1 -35.90 -3.02 4.95
C MET A 1 -37.32 -2.99 5.49
N ALA A 2 -37.84 -1.89 6.06
CA ALA A 2 -39.16 -1.89 6.71
C ALA A 2 -40.32 -2.42 5.82
N LEU A 3 -40.31 -2.07 4.53
CA LEU A 3 -41.30 -2.56 3.56
C LEU A 3 -41.15 -4.06 3.24
N TYR A 4 -39.93 -4.59 3.25
CA TYR A 4 -39.72 -6.04 3.15
C TYR A 4 -40.32 -6.77 4.34
N TYR A 5 -40.11 -6.26 5.56
CA TYR A 5 -40.76 -6.83 6.75
C TYR A 5 -42.28 -6.70 6.68
N LEU A 6 -42.81 -5.57 6.21
CA LEU A 6 -44.26 -5.40 6.05
C LEU A 6 -44.85 -6.44 5.09
N GLY A 7 -44.26 -6.62 3.91
CA GLY A 7 -44.72 -7.63 2.94
C GLY A 7 -44.63 -9.04 3.49
N TRP A 8 -43.55 -9.35 4.22
CA TRP A 8 -43.39 -10.64 4.89
C TRP A 8 -44.43 -10.87 5.98
N PHE A 9 -44.68 -9.88 6.85
CA PHE A 9 -45.70 -9.98 7.91
C PHE A 9 -47.10 -10.16 7.34
N GLN A 10 -47.43 -9.47 6.25
CA GLN A 10 -48.69 -9.66 5.54
C GLN A 10 -48.80 -11.12 5.06
N GLN A 11 -47.77 -11.64 4.40
CA GLN A 11 -47.77 -13.01 3.88
C GLN A 11 -47.92 -14.10 4.94
N ILE A 12 -47.32 -13.93 6.12
CA ILE A 12 -47.39 -14.96 7.19
C ILE A 12 -48.67 -14.87 8.03
N PHE A 13 -49.34 -13.71 8.07
CA PHE A 13 -50.53 -13.51 8.89
C PHE A 13 -51.80 -14.03 8.23
N ASP A 14 -51.91 -13.92 6.91
CA ASP A 14 -53.05 -14.42 6.14
C ASP A 14 -52.64 -14.77 4.70
N GLY A 15 -52.88 -16.01 4.30
CA GLY A 15 -52.57 -16.53 2.96
C GLY A 15 -53.62 -16.24 1.89
N SER A 16 -54.63 -15.42 2.19
CA SER A 16 -55.65 -15.01 1.23
C SER A 16 -55.05 -14.29 0.02
N GLU A 17 -55.67 -14.46 -1.15
CA GLU A 17 -55.20 -13.81 -2.40
C GLU A 17 -55.14 -12.27 -2.28
N GLN A 18 -56.02 -11.70 -1.47
CA GLN A 18 -56.02 -10.26 -1.19
C GLN A 18 -54.76 -9.83 -0.42
N VAL A 19 -54.35 -10.60 0.59
CA VAL A 19 -53.17 -10.28 1.40
C VAL A 19 -51.87 -10.54 0.62
N LYS A 20 -51.83 -11.57 -0.25
CA LYS A 20 -50.74 -11.75 -1.22
C LYS A 20 -50.57 -10.52 -2.13
N SER A 21 -51.66 -9.89 -2.56
CA SER A 21 -51.60 -8.67 -3.38
C SER A 21 -51.00 -7.46 -2.63
N TRP A 22 -51.28 -7.34 -1.33
CA TRP A 22 -50.68 -6.31 -0.48
C TRP A 22 -49.21 -6.56 -0.22
N ALA A 23 -48.85 -7.82 0.06
CA ALA A 23 -47.47 -8.24 0.27
C ALA A 23 -46.62 -7.94 -0.98
N LEU A 24 -47.11 -8.33 -2.16
CA LEU A 24 -46.48 -8.01 -3.44
C LEU A 24 -46.29 -6.50 -3.61
N ARG A 25 -47.30 -5.69 -3.32
CA ARG A 25 -47.20 -4.23 -3.41
C ARG A 25 -46.16 -3.66 -2.46
N ALA A 26 -46.06 -4.18 -1.24
CA ALA A 26 -45.04 -3.79 -0.28
C ALA A 26 -43.62 -4.12 -0.81
N PHE A 27 -43.43 -5.32 -1.36
CA PHE A 27 -42.16 -5.72 -1.98
C PHE A 27 -41.79 -4.89 -3.20
N GLN A 28 -42.72 -4.64 -4.12
CA GLN A 28 -42.49 -3.77 -5.28
C GLN A 28 -42.12 -2.34 -4.85
N THR A 29 -42.77 -1.83 -3.81
CA THR A 29 -42.44 -0.50 -3.26
C THR A 29 -41.03 -0.52 -2.65
N ALA A 30 -40.67 -1.57 -1.92
CA ALA A 30 -39.32 -1.76 -1.37
C ALA A 30 -38.26 -1.82 -2.49
N ALA A 31 -38.57 -2.54 -3.57
CA ALA A 31 -37.75 -2.70 -4.77
C ALA A 31 -37.62 -1.42 -5.61
N ALA A 32 -38.39 -0.36 -5.31
CA ALA A 32 -38.27 0.95 -5.98
C ALA A 32 -37.49 2.02 -5.16
N LEU A 33 -37.44 1.96 -3.82
CA LEU A 33 -36.73 2.93 -2.95
C LEU A 33 -35.18 2.88 -2.97
N PRO A 34 -34.45 4.00 -2.94
CA PRO A 34 -32.97 3.99 -2.94
C PRO A 34 -32.35 2.99 -1.94
N PRO A 35 -31.24 2.32 -2.29
CA PRO A 35 -30.59 1.36 -1.40
C PRO A 35 -29.85 2.00 -0.22
N ASP A 36 -29.77 3.32 -0.21
CA ASP A 36 -29.13 4.11 0.83
C ASP A 36 -29.69 3.79 2.22
N TYR A 37 -28.78 3.66 3.19
CA TYR A 37 -29.10 3.38 4.58
C TYR A 37 -29.93 2.09 4.82
N CYS A 38 -29.92 1.15 3.88
CA CYS A 38 -30.59 -0.13 4.01
C CYS A 38 -29.58 -1.24 4.38
N PHE A 39 -29.43 -1.50 5.69
CA PHE A 39 -28.50 -2.49 6.24
C PHE A 39 -29.25 -3.58 7.03
N PRO A 40 -29.65 -4.69 6.37
CA PRO A 40 -30.23 -5.83 7.08
C PRO A 40 -29.22 -6.41 8.07
N ASN A 41 -29.63 -6.56 9.34
CA ASN A 41 -28.75 -7.02 10.42
C ASN A 41 -29.41 -7.99 11.41
N ARG A 42 -30.62 -8.48 11.10
CA ARG A 42 -31.35 -9.45 11.93
C ARG A 42 -31.72 -10.68 11.13
N VAL A 43 -31.80 -11.84 11.78
CA VAL A 43 -32.11 -13.12 11.12
C VAL A 43 -33.48 -13.11 10.41
N GLU A 44 -34.44 -12.33 10.90
CA GLU A 44 -35.75 -12.20 10.27
C GLU A 44 -35.67 -11.56 8.87
N CYS A 45 -34.59 -10.84 8.55
CA CYS A 45 -34.40 -10.29 7.21
C CYS A 45 -34.26 -11.38 6.16
N ILE A 46 -33.72 -12.55 6.52
CA ILE A 46 -33.57 -13.70 5.63
C ILE A 46 -34.96 -14.10 5.12
N ALA A 47 -35.87 -14.43 6.04
CA ALA A 47 -37.23 -14.84 5.71
C ALA A 47 -37.99 -13.77 4.91
N ALA A 48 -37.78 -12.50 5.25
CA ALA A 48 -38.43 -11.39 4.55
C ALA A 48 -37.90 -11.21 3.11
N LEU A 49 -36.58 -11.28 2.92
CA LEU A 49 -35.93 -11.11 1.61
C LEU A 49 -36.14 -12.34 0.71
N GLU A 50 -36.07 -13.56 1.24
CA GLU A 50 -36.42 -14.79 0.51
C GLU A 50 -37.89 -14.78 0.07
N THR A 51 -38.79 -14.31 0.94
CA THR A 51 -40.21 -14.15 0.57
C THR A 51 -40.38 -13.12 -0.54
N ALA A 52 -39.63 -12.01 -0.48
CA ALA A 52 -39.62 -10.99 -1.52
C ALA A 52 -39.13 -11.56 -2.86
N MET A 53 -38.01 -12.31 -2.86
CA MET A 53 -37.47 -12.96 -4.06
C MET A 53 -38.46 -13.96 -4.67
N ARG A 54 -39.26 -14.66 -3.86
CA ARG A 54 -40.27 -15.59 -4.35
C ARG A 54 -41.52 -14.90 -4.93
N LEU A 55 -42.01 -13.84 -4.27
CA LEU A 55 -43.25 -13.16 -4.69
C LEU A 55 -43.00 -12.05 -5.72
N ASN A 56 -41.81 -11.48 -5.74
CA ASN A 56 -41.35 -10.44 -6.66
C ASN A 56 -40.00 -10.85 -7.29
N PRO A 57 -40.00 -11.82 -8.23
CA PRO A 57 -38.78 -12.43 -8.78
C PRO A 57 -37.86 -11.48 -9.57
N ASP A 58 -38.37 -10.31 -9.94
CA ASP A 58 -37.63 -9.26 -10.66
C ASP A 58 -36.95 -8.27 -9.69
N ASP A 59 -37.04 -8.49 -8.37
CA ASP A 59 -36.41 -7.65 -7.34
C ASP A 59 -34.90 -7.92 -7.26
N ALA A 60 -34.09 -7.04 -7.86
CA ALA A 60 -32.64 -7.12 -7.76
C ALA A 60 -32.09 -6.76 -6.37
N ARG A 61 -32.86 -6.04 -5.54
CA ARG A 61 -32.38 -5.51 -4.27
C ARG A 61 -32.51 -6.52 -3.15
N ALA A 62 -33.55 -7.33 -3.17
CA ALA A 62 -33.72 -8.42 -2.21
C ALA A 62 -32.50 -9.36 -2.14
N PRO A 63 -32.02 -9.95 -3.27
CA PRO A 63 -30.81 -10.76 -3.26
C PRO A 63 -29.56 -9.92 -2.95
N TYR A 64 -29.44 -8.67 -3.41
CA TYR A 64 -28.31 -7.80 -3.03
C TYR A 64 -28.18 -7.61 -1.50
N TYR A 65 -29.29 -7.31 -0.82
CA TYR A 65 -29.32 -7.15 0.63
C TYR A 65 -29.04 -8.46 1.36
N LEU A 66 -29.57 -9.57 0.85
CA LEU A 66 -29.34 -10.89 1.43
C LEU A 66 -27.87 -11.30 1.29
N GLY A 67 -27.23 -11.01 0.15
CA GLY A 67 -25.80 -11.23 -0.04
C GLY A 67 -24.93 -10.43 0.94
N ASN A 68 -25.27 -9.17 1.17
CA ASN A 68 -24.59 -8.35 2.19
C ASN A 68 -24.73 -8.95 3.60
N PHE A 69 -25.92 -9.44 3.94
CA PHE A 69 -26.15 -10.11 5.22
C PHE A 69 -25.31 -11.39 5.34
N TRP A 70 -25.31 -12.24 4.31
CA TRP A 70 -24.56 -13.49 4.30
C TRP A 70 -23.06 -13.29 4.41
N TYR A 71 -22.52 -12.31 3.68
CA TYR A 71 -21.10 -11.99 3.75
C TYR A 71 -20.69 -11.54 5.16
N ALA A 72 -21.49 -10.68 5.81
CA ALA A 72 -21.26 -10.26 7.18
C ALA A 72 -21.29 -11.43 8.19
N HIS A 73 -22.02 -12.51 7.88
CA HIS A 73 -22.09 -13.74 8.66
C HIS A 73 -21.21 -14.86 8.12
N ARG A 74 -20.23 -14.53 7.27
CA ARG A 74 -19.21 -15.44 6.72
C ARG A 74 -19.76 -16.60 5.89
N GLN A 75 -21.00 -16.50 5.42
CA GLN A 75 -21.59 -17.43 4.47
C GLN A 75 -21.25 -16.94 3.05
N TYR A 76 -19.99 -17.12 2.66
CA TYR A 76 -19.44 -16.46 1.46
C TYR A 76 -20.05 -16.99 0.16
N ASP A 77 -20.36 -18.28 0.11
CA ASP A 77 -20.94 -18.94 -1.06
C ASP A 77 -22.35 -18.42 -1.34
N ASP A 78 -23.20 -18.38 -0.31
CA ASP A 78 -24.54 -17.80 -0.39
C ASP A 78 -24.51 -16.31 -0.74
N ALA A 79 -23.51 -15.58 -0.23
CA ALA A 79 -23.34 -14.17 -0.55
C ALA A 79 -23.02 -13.93 -2.04
N ILE A 80 -22.10 -14.74 -2.58
CA ILE A 80 -21.72 -14.69 -4.00
C ILE A 80 -22.92 -15.00 -4.89
N GLU A 81 -23.65 -16.09 -4.63
CA GLU A 81 -24.84 -16.47 -5.42
C GLU A 81 -25.90 -15.36 -5.39
N CYS A 82 -26.12 -14.76 -4.21
CA CYS A 82 -27.05 -13.64 -4.05
C CYS A 82 -26.61 -12.40 -4.86
N TRP A 83 -25.33 -12.04 -4.86
CA TRP A 83 -24.85 -10.90 -5.64
C TRP A 83 -24.82 -11.16 -7.14
N GLU A 84 -24.49 -12.39 -7.57
CA GLU A 84 -24.62 -12.81 -8.97
C GLU A 84 -26.07 -12.65 -9.43
N ARG A 85 -27.04 -13.15 -8.64
CA ARG A 85 -28.46 -12.99 -8.93
C ARG A 85 -28.90 -11.52 -8.97
N ALA A 86 -28.40 -10.70 -8.07
CA ALA A 86 -28.68 -9.26 -8.09
C ALA A 86 -28.17 -8.59 -9.38
N ILE A 87 -26.96 -8.95 -9.84
CA ILE A 87 -26.37 -8.43 -11.07
C ILE A 87 -27.11 -8.94 -12.32
N GLU A 88 -27.59 -10.19 -12.32
CA GLU A 88 -28.43 -10.70 -13.41
C GLU A 88 -29.71 -9.87 -13.60
N LEU A 89 -30.35 -9.50 -12.48
CA LEU A 89 -31.58 -8.72 -12.46
C LEU A 89 -31.33 -7.23 -12.73
N GLU A 90 -30.24 -6.68 -12.21
CA GLU A 90 -29.83 -5.28 -12.41
C GLU A 90 -28.33 -5.17 -12.76
N PRO A 91 -27.96 -5.31 -14.05
CA PRO A 91 -26.56 -5.28 -14.49
C PRO A 91 -25.86 -3.91 -14.38
N ARG A 92 -26.56 -2.90 -13.85
CA ARG A 92 -26.09 -1.52 -13.69
C ARG A 92 -25.98 -1.11 -12.22
N ASN A 93 -25.78 -2.08 -11.34
CA ASN A 93 -25.58 -1.85 -9.91
C ASN A 93 -24.08 -1.86 -9.56
N PRO A 94 -23.41 -0.69 -9.44
CA PRO A 94 -21.97 -0.63 -9.18
C PRO A 94 -21.59 -1.31 -7.85
N THR A 95 -22.41 -1.16 -6.81
CA THR A 95 -22.13 -1.71 -5.48
C THR A 95 -22.19 -3.24 -5.46
N ALA A 96 -23.15 -3.85 -6.18
CA ALA A 96 -23.22 -5.29 -6.31
C ALA A 96 -21.99 -5.86 -7.04
N HIS A 97 -21.55 -5.20 -8.12
CA HIS A 97 -20.30 -5.54 -8.80
C HIS A 97 -19.09 -5.43 -7.87
N ARG A 98 -18.96 -4.33 -7.12
CA ARG A 98 -17.88 -4.14 -6.13
C ARG A 98 -17.87 -5.24 -5.08
N ASN A 99 -19.03 -5.58 -4.51
CA ASN A 99 -19.13 -6.60 -3.46
C ASN A 99 -18.80 -8.01 -3.98
N LEU A 100 -19.28 -8.36 -5.18
CA LEU A 100 -18.92 -9.63 -5.81
C LEU A 100 -17.42 -9.69 -6.11
N GLY A 101 -16.83 -8.61 -6.65
CA GLY A 101 -15.39 -8.55 -6.93
C GLY A 101 -14.54 -8.75 -5.68
N LEU A 102 -14.96 -8.15 -4.55
CA LEU A 102 -14.33 -8.33 -3.25
C LEU A 102 -14.33 -9.78 -2.79
N ALA A 103 -15.49 -10.44 -2.86
CA ALA A 103 -15.61 -11.84 -2.43
C ALA A 103 -14.87 -12.81 -3.35
N LEU A 104 -14.86 -12.56 -4.66
CA LEU A 104 -14.08 -13.36 -5.61
C LEU A 104 -12.58 -13.30 -5.28
N MET A 105 -12.06 -12.11 -4.97
CA MET A 105 -10.65 -11.95 -4.60
C MET A 105 -10.34 -12.67 -3.28
N ASN A 106 -11.09 -12.36 -2.22
CA ASN A 106 -10.74 -12.79 -0.86
C ASN A 106 -11.15 -14.25 -0.56
N LYS A 107 -12.16 -14.79 -1.24
CA LYS A 107 -12.78 -16.08 -0.86
C LYS A 107 -12.74 -17.14 -1.94
N ARG A 108 -12.46 -16.77 -3.19
CA ARG A 108 -12.34 -17.71 -4.30
C ARG A 108 -10.95 -17.73 -4.94
N ALA A 109 -10.06 -16.81 -4.56
CA ALA A 109 -8.80 -16.58 -5.26
C ALA A 109 -9.00 -16.35 -6.77
N ASP A 110 -10.16 -15.83 -7.18
CA ASP A 110 -10.47 -15.49 -8.57
C ASP A 110 -10.12 -14.03 -8.84
N SER A 111 -8.82 -13.79 -9.01
CA SER A 111 -8.28 -12.46 -9.32
C SER A 111 -8.82 -11.88 -10.63
N ALA A 112 -9.03 -12.74 -11.64
CA ALA A 112 -9.52 -12.30 -12.94
C ALA A 112 -10.99 -11.87 -12.86
N GLY A 113 -11.83 -12.61 -12.14
CA GLY A 113 -13.21 -12.24 -11.85
C GLY A 113 -13.29 -10.98 -11.01
N ALA A 114 -12.50 -10.91 -9.92
CA ALA A 114 -12.42 -9.73 -9.07
C ALA A 114 -12.15 -8.46 -9.87
N LEU A 115 -11.12 -8.49 -10.72
CA LEU A 115 -10.74 -7.35 -11.54
C LEU A 115 -11.86 -6.92 -12.50
N ARG A 116 -12.46 -7.86 -13.23
CA ARG A 116 -13.57 -7.56 -14.15
C ARG A 116 -14.75 -6.89 -13.42
N HIS A 117 -15.09 -7.38 -12.24
CA HIS A 117 -16.20 -6.83 -11.46
C HIS A 117 -15.87 -5.46 -10.87
N TYR A 118 -14.64 -5.23 -10.38
CA TYR A 118 -14.23 -3.92 -9.89
C TYR A 118 -14.13 -2.87 -11.01
N GLU A 119 -13.54 -3.21 -12.17
CA GLU A 119 -13.52 -2.32 -13.34
C GLU A 119 -14.94 -1.99 -13.80
N ARG A 120 -15.85 -2.98 -13.80
CA ARG A 120 -17.25 -2.77 -14.12
C ARG A 120 -17.96 -1.88 -13.10
N ALA A 121 -17.69 -2.06 -11.80
CA ALA A 121 -18.25 -1.23 -10.74
C ALA A 121 -17.87 0.24 -10.94
N PHE A 122 -16.58 0.52 -11.17
CA PHE A 122 -16.12 1.88 -11.40
C PHE A 122 -16.64 2.46 -12.72
N ALA A 123 -16.68 1.69 -13.81
CA ALA A 123 -17.23 2.16 -15.09
C ALA A 123 -18.74 2.48 -15.03
N LEU A 124 -19.47 1.94 -14.04
CA LEU A 124 -20.88 2.26 -13.80
C LEU A 124 -21.08 3.56 -13.01
N ASP A 125 -20.09 3.96 -12.21
CA ASP A 125 -20.05 5.22 -11.47
C ASP A 125 -18.60 5.71 -11.33
N GLU A 126 -18.12 6.46 -12.33
CA GLU A 126 -16.75 6.99 -12.36
C GLU A 126 -16.54 8.16 -11.38
N SER A 127 -17.54 8.50 -10.56
CA SER A 127 -17.44 9.54 -9.54
C SER A 127 -17.16 8.97 -8.14
N ASP A 128 -17.33 7.66 -7.91
CA ASP A 128 -17.07 7.03 -6.61
C ASP A 128 -15.55 6.85 -6.38
N ALA A 129 -14.96 7.85 -5.72
CA ALA A 129 -13.54 7.86 -5.36
C ALA A 129 -13.13 6.70 -4.45
N ARG A 130 -14.04 6.11 -3.67
CA ARG A 130 -13.72 4.95 -2.83
C ARG A 130 -13.61 3.69 -3.69
N VAL A 131 -14.49 3.50 -4.68
CA VAL A 131 -14.35 2.37 -5.61
C VAL A 131 -13.07 2.51 -6.44
N LEU A 132 -12.70 3.73 -6.85
CA LEU A 132 -11.42 3.98 -7.53
C LEU A 132 -10.23 3.58 -6.65
N PHE A 133 -10.25 3.95 -5.37
CA PHE A 133 -9.20 3.58 -4.41
C PHE A 133 -9.09 2.06 -4.24
N GLU A 134 -10.21 1.37 -4.05
CA GLU A 134 -10.21 -0.09 -3.95
C GLU A 134 -9.73 -0.76 -5.25
N LEU A 135 -10.13 -0.24 -6.41
CA LEU A 135 -9.62 -0.76 -7.69
C LEU A 135 -8.11 -0.56 -7.83
N ASP A 136 -7.57 0.58 -7.38
CA ASP A 136 -6.13 0.82 -7.38
C ASP A 136 -5.37 -0.10 -6.40
N GLN A 137 -5.94 -0.39 -5.22
CA GLN A 137 -5.40 -1.41 -4.32
C GLN A 137 -5.38 -2.80 -4.97
N LEU A 138 -6.44 -3.15 -5.72
CA LEU A 138 -6.46 -4.40 -6.48
C LEU A 138 -5.38 -4.41 -7.56
N TYR A 139 -5.17 -3.29 -8.26
CA TYR A 139 -4.10 -3.15 -9.24
C TYR A 139 -2.70 -3.35 -8.63
N VAL A 140 -2.43 -2.83 -7.43
CA VAL A 140 -1.19 -3.13 -6.69
C VAL A 140 -1.05 -4.63 -6.50
N LYS A 141 -2.09 -5.27 -5.94
CA LYS A 141 -2.06 -6.70 -5.60
C LYS A 141 -1.91 -7.61 -6.82
N LEU A 142 -2.41 -7.18 -7.98
CA LEU A 142 -2.27 -7.89 -9.25
C LEU A 142 -1.00 -7.50 -10.02
N GLY A 143 -0.11 -6.70 -9.44
CA GLY A 143 1.15 -6.31 -10.04
C GLY A 143 0.99 -5.44 -11.29
N LYS A 144 -0.05 -4.61 -11.36
CA LYS A 144 -0.21 -3.69 -12.49
C LYS A 144 0.93 -2.66 -12.49
N PRO A 145 1.58 -2.39 -13.65
CA PRO A 145 2.71 -1.48 -13.72
C PRO A 145 2.39 -0.06 -13.21
N PRO A 146 3.34 0.63 -12.54
CA PRO A 146 3.13 1.99 -12.04
C PRO A 146 2.71 2.99 -13.12
N GLU A 147 3.22 2.87 -14.34
CA GLU A 147 2.87 3.74 -15.47
C GLU A 147 1.38 3.64 -15.83
N GLU A 148 0.85 2.42 -15.86
CA GLU A 148 -0.55 2.18 -16.18
C GLU A 148 -1.47 2.67 -15.06
N ARG A 149 -1.09 2.41 -13.81
CA ARG A 149 -1.82 2.91 -12.63
C ARG A 149 -1.86 4.44 -12.64
N LEU A 150 -0.71 5.10 -12.83
CA LEU A 150 -0.66 6.56 -12.85
C LEU A 150 -1.50 7.14 -13.99
N ALA A 151 -1.38 6.58 -15.20
CA ALA A 151 -2.17 7.03 -16.35
C ALA A 151 -3.69 6.82 -16.15
N PHE A 152 -4.08 5.82 -15.36
CA PHE A 152 -5.48 5.60 -14.98
C PHE A 152 -5.94 6.65 -13.96
N LEU A 153 -5.21 6.84 -12.86
CA LEU A 153 -5.56 7.83 -11.83
C LEU A 153 -5.63 9.26 -12.41
N GLN A 154 -4.71 9.63 -13.31
CA GLN A 154 -4.72 10.94 -13.97
C GLN A 154 -5.97 11.21 -14.82
N ARG A 155 -6.54 10.17 -15.43
CA ARG A 155 -7.82 10.28 -16.16
C ARG A 155 -9.01 10.56 -15.24
N HIS A 156 -8.88 10.19 -13.97
CA HIS A 156 -9.91 10.33 -12.95
C HIS A 156 -9.47 11.29 -11.82
N GLN A 157 -8.73 12.35 -12.17
CA GLN A 157 -8.16 13.30 -11.20
C GLN A 157 -9.19 13.89 -10.22
N ALA A 158 -10.42 14.14 -10.69
CA ALA A 158 -11.49 14.64 -9.83
C ALA A 158 -11.84 13.69 -8.67
N CYS A 159 -11.67 12.38 -8.83
CA CYS A 159 -11.82 11.40 -7.75
C CYS A 159 -10.57 11.34 -6.87
N VAL A 160 -9.38 11.41 -7.48
CA VAL A 160 -8.11 11.46 -6.74
C VAL A 160 -8.09 12.61 -5.74
N ASP A 161 -8.51 13.81 -6.18
CA ASP A 161 -8.52 15.03 -5.37
C ASP A 161 -9.55 14.99 -4.22
N GLN A 162 -10.51 14.05 -4.22
CA GLN A 162 -11.50 13.93 -3.16
C GLN A 162 -10.95 13.25 -1.91
N ARG A 163 -9.91 12.42 -2.02
CA ARG A 163 -9.42 11.58 -0.92
C ARG A 163 -7.92 11.70 -0.71
N ASP A 164 -7.53 11.68 0.57
CA ASP A 164 -6.14 11.74 0.98
C ASP A 164 -5.37 10.49 0.55
N ASP A 165 -5.96 9.31 0.73
CA ASP A 165 -5.37 8.01 0.37
C ASP A 165 -5.07 7.88 -1.13
N LEU A 166 -6.01 8.22 -2.01
CA LEU A 166 -5.78 8.25 -3.45
C LEU A 166 -4.75 9.29 -3.88
N THR A 167 -4.76 10.47 -3.27
CA THR A 167 -3.77 11.50 -3.56
C THR A 167 -2.37 11.02 -3.20
N ILE A 168 -2.24 10.28 -2.09
CA ILE A 168 -0.98 9.67 -1.68
C ILE A 168 -0.56 8.58 -2.67
N GLU A 169 -1.46 7.72 -3.15
CA GLU A 169 -1.14 6.73 -4.19
C GLU A 169 -0.62 7.39 -5.47
N ALA A 170 -1.22 8.51 -5.90
CA ALA A 170 -0.71 9.27 -7.04
C ALA A 170 0.71 9.81 -6.78
N ALA A 171 1.00 10.32 -5.58
CA ALA A 171 2.35 10.75 -5.21
C ALA A 171 3.35 9.58 -5.15
N THR A 172 2.94 8.43 -4.60
CA THR A 172 3.72 7.19 -4.60
C THR A 172 4.12 6.78 -6.01
N LEU A 173 3.18 6.79 -6.95
CA LEU A 173 3.42 6.45 -8.35
C LEU A 173 4.38 7.44 -9.02
N HIS A 174 4.29 8.72 -8.71
CA HIS A 174 5.28 9.69 -9.17
C HIS A 174 6.68 9.40 -8.63
N ASN A 175 6.81 9.01 -7.35
CA ASN A 175 8.08 8.60 -6.77
C ASN A 175 8.64 7.31 -7.40
N LEU A 176 7.79 6.30 -7.63
CA LEU A 176 8.15 5.05 -8.31
C LEU A 176 8.72 5.31 -9.71
N LEU A 177 8.13 6.26 -10.44
CA LEU A 177 8.53 6.61 -11.80
C LEU A 177 9.69 7.60 -11.88
N GLY A 178 10.39 7.86 -10.77
CA GLY A 178 11.53 8.78 -10.72
C GLY A 178 11.13 10.24 -10.99
N ARG A 179 9.91 10.64 -10.60
CA ARG A 179 9.37 12.00 -10.74
C ARG A 179 9.14 12.65 -9.36
N PRO A 180 10.17 12.75 -8.50
CA PRO A 180 10.00 13.16 -7.10
C PRO A 180 9.52 14.61 -6.95
N GLN A 181 9.85 15.51 -7.89
CA GLN A 181 9.31 16.88 -7.86
C GLN A 181 7.80 16.90 -8.04
N ALA A 182 7.25 16.07 -8.94
CA ALA A 182 5.82 15.98 -9.16
C ALA A 182 5.10 15.39 -7.92
N ALA A 183 5.69 14.37 -7.29
CA ALA A 183 5.20 13.82 -6.03
C ALA A 183 5.16 14.90 -4.93
N LEU A 184 6.28 15.63 -4.77
CA LEU A 184 6.38 16.71 -3.79
C LEU A 184 5.37 17.83 -4.05
N ASP A 185 5.18 18.23 -5.31
CA ASP A 185 4.20 19.28 -5.67
C ASP A 185 2.77 18.88 -5.32
N ILE A 186 2.39 17.62 -5.55
CA ILE A 186 1.09 17.06 -5.15
C ILE A 186 0.93 17.14 -3.63
N ILE A 187 1.92 16.64 -2.90
CA ILE A 187 1.90 16.60 -1.43
C ILE A 187 1.82 18.02 -0.85
N MET A 188 2.59 18.97 -1.37
CA MET A 188 2.65 20.32 -0.81
C MET A 188 1.45 21.20 -1.16
N ARG A 189 0.66 20.84 -2.18
CA ARG A 189 -0.55 21.58 -2.57
C ARG A 189 -1.78 21.23 -1.73
N ARG A 190 -1.76 20.11 -1.01
CA ARG A 190 -2.89 19.58 -0.26
C ARG A 190 -2.66 19.68 1.25
N VAL A 191 -3.74 19.87 1.99
CA VAL A 191 -3.80 19.66 3.45
C VAL A 191 -4.39 18.27 3.70
N PHE A 192 -3.57 17.37 4.23
CA PHE A 192 -3.92 16.00 4.59
C PHE A 192 -4.46 15.94 6.02
N HIS A 193 -5.39 15.03 6.23
CA HIS A 193 -6.02 14.76 7.52
C HIS A 193 -5.57 13.38 7.99
N PRO A 194 -5.03 13.23 9.20
CA PRO A 194 -4.69 11.92 9.73
C PRO A 194 -5.92 11.02 9.84
N TRP A 195 -5.75 9.73 9.56
CA TRP A 195 -6.74 8.70 9.78
C TRP A 195 -6.07 7.43 10.33
N GLU A 196 -6.84 6.58 10.99
CA GLU A 196 -6.35 5.32 11.57
C GLU A 196 -5.83 4.39 10.46
N GLY A 197 -4.57 3.98 10.56
CA GLY A 197 -3.87 3.17 9.55
C GLY A 197 -3.20 3.97 8.43
N GLY A 198 -3.36 5.30 8.43
CA GLY A 198 -2.73 6.23 7.51
C GLY A 198 -1.39 6.80 7.96
N GLU A 199 -1.02 6.58 9.23
CA GLU A 199 0.16 7.16 9.85
C GLU A 199 1.43 6.82 9.06
N GLY A 200 2.27 7.83 8.81
CA GLY A 200 3.53 7.63 8.10
C GLY A 200 3.42 7.58 6.58
N LYS A 201 2.22 7.46 6.00
CA LYS A 201 2.08 7.27 4.54
C LYS A 201 2.47 8.54 3.76
N VAL A 202 1.82 9.67 4.07
CA VAL A 202 2.11 10.93 3.37
C VAL A 202 3.49 11.47 3.72
N THR A 203 3.89 11.35 5.00
CA THR A 203 5.19 11.80 5.49
C THR A 203 6.33 10.97 4.90
N GLY A 204 6.13 9.65 4.75
CA GLY A 204 7.04 8.76 4.03
C GLY A 204 7.23 9.17 2.57
N GLN A 205 6.15 9.47 1.84
CA GLN A 205 6.26 9.95 0.46
C GLN A 205 6.91 11.34 0.37
N TYR A 206 6.67 12.23 1.33
CA TYR A 206 7.34 13.54 1.42
C TYR A 206 8.86 13.39 1.59
N VAL A 207 9.29 12.57 2.55
CA VAL A 207 10.72 12.30 2.81
C VAL A 207 11.36 11.61 1.61
N ALA A 208 10.71 10.59 1.04
CA ALA A 208 11.21 9.89 -0.16
C ALA A 208 11.41 10.85 -1.34
N SER A 209 10.47 11.78 -1.56
CA SER A 209 10.59 12.80 -2.63
C SER A 209 11.82 13.69 -2.41
N LEU A 210 12.02 14.18 -1.18
CA LEU A 210 13.14 15.06 -0.85
C LEU A 210 14.49 14.36 -0.92
N ILE A 211 14.59 13.09 -0.48
CA ILE A 211 15.82 12.29 -0.60
C ILE A 211 16.16 12.07 -2.07
N GLN A 212 15.19 11.70 -2.91
CA GLN A 212 15.43 11.50 -4.34
C GLN A 212 15.89 12.78 -5.03
N LEU A 213 15.27 13.93 -4.71
CA LEU A 213 15.73 15.24 -5.19
C LEU A 213 17.15 15.52 -4.71
N ALA A 214 17.46 15.31 -3.43
CA ALA A 214 18.79 15.53 -2.87
C ALA A 214 19.85 14.67 -3.57
N ARG A 215 19.59 13.37 -3.80
CA ARG A 215 20.47 12.47 -4.55
C ARG A 215 20.73 12.99 -5.98
N GLY A 216 19.69 13.51 -6.64
CA GLY A 216 19.82 14.15 -7.95
C GLY A 216 20.74 15.37 -7.91
N HIS A 217 20.55 16.27 -6.95
CA HIS A 217 21.39 17.45 -6.77
C HIS A 217 22.84 17.11 -6.40
N ILE A 218 23.08 16.09 -5.56
CA ILE A 218 24.42 15.59 -5.25
C ILE A 218 25.15 15.16 -6.52
N ARG A 219 24.51 14.38 -7.40
CA ARG A 219 25.11 13.97 -8.69
C ARG A 219 25.45 15.14 -9.61
N LEU A 220 24.72 16.25 -9.48
CA LEU A 220 24.96 17.48 -10.24
C LEU A 220 25.99 18.42 -9.58
N GLY A 221 26.56 18.04 -8.43
CA GLY A 221 27.47 18.89 -7.66
C GLY A 221 26.78 20.07 -6.96
N LEU A 222 25.45 20.07 -6.86
CA LEU A 222 24.62 21.13 -6.26
C LEU A 222 24.38 20.85 -4.77
N TYR A 223 25.46 20.80 -3.98
CA TYR A 223 25.42 20.31 -2.60
C TYR A 223 24.56 21.18 -1.67
N ASP A 224 24.58 22.51 -1.83
CA ASP A 224 23.75 23.41 -1.02
C ASP A 224 22.25 23.11 -1.16
N ILE A 225 21.80 22.85 -2.39
CA ILE A 225 20.40 22.52 -2.68
C ILE A 225 20.05 21.13 -2.14
N ALA A 226 20.98 20.17 -2.22
CA ALA A 226 20.80 18.86 -1.62
C ALA A 226 20.64 18.94 -0.09
N ILE A 227 21.50 19.71 0.57
CA ILE A 227 21.45 19.95 2.02
C ILE A 227 20.14 20.62 2.41
N GLU A 228 19.64 21.59 1.62
CA GLU A 228 18.33 22.21 1.87
C GLU A 228 17.20 21.17 1.80
N CYS A 229 17.17 20.32 0.77
CA CYS A 229 16.17 19.26 0.63
C CYS A 229 16.17 18.31 1.84
N LEU A 230 17.35 17.88 2.27
CA LEU A 230 17.50 16.93 3.38
C LEU A 230 17.20 17.57 4.74
N THR A 231 17.55 18.85 4.91
CA THR A 231 17.15 19.63 6.09
C THR A 231 15.64 19.75 6.18
N ARG A 232 14.96 19.98 5.05
CA ARG A 232 13.50 19.98 4.99
C ARG A 232 12.88 18.62 5.33
N ALA A 233 13.54 17.51 5.00
CA ALA A 233 13.04 16.15 5.31
C ALA A 233 13.05 15.83 6.82
N GLN A 234 13.85 16.56 7.61
CA GLN A 234 13.89 16.42 9.07
C GLN A 234 12.67 17.04 9.77
N THR A 235 11.83 17.80 9.06
CA THR A 235 10.64 18.46 9.64
C THR A 235 9.41 18.25 8.78
N TYR A 236 8.27 17.99 9.42
CA TYR A 236 7.00 17.79 8.71
C TYR A 236 6.23 19.10 8.65
N PRO A 237 5.93 19.62 7.45
CA PRO A 237 5.13 20.83 7.33
C PRO A 237 3.68 20.59 7.79
N PRO A 238 2.98 21.62 8.31
CA PRO A 238 1.65 21.45 8.91
C PRO A 238 0.59 20.84 7.98
N ASN A 239 0.76 20.99 6.66
CA ASN A 239 -0.16 20.45 5.67
C ASN A 239 -0.15 18.91 5.60
N LEU A 240 0.85 18.23 6.15
CA LEU A 240 0.86 16.76 6.20
C LEU A 240 -0.07 16.21 7.28
N GLY A 241 -0.53 17.03 8.23
CA GLY A 241 -1.40 16.61 9.32
C GLY A 241 -0.71 15.78 10.41
N GLU A 242 0.55 15.39 10.21
CA GLU A 242 1.33 14.54 11.11
C GLU A 242 2.54 15.27 11.71
N GLY A 243 2.81 15.02 13.00
CA GLY A 243 4.02 15.47 13.68
C GLY A 243 5.11 14.39 13.64
N LYS A 244 6.37 14.80 13.45
CA LYS A 244 7.50 13.87 13.50
C LYS A 244 7.79 13.46 14.94
N LEU A 245 7.77 12.15 15.21
CA LEU A 245 8.13 11.61 16.54
C LEU A 245 9.65 11.56 16.70
N LEU A 246 10.14 11.83 17.91
CA LEU A 246 11.58 11.81 18.25
C LEU A 246 12.23 10.42 18.09
N THR A 247 11.42 9.37 18.02
CA THR A 247 11.87 7.97 17.93
C THR A 247 11.90 7.44 16.50
N VAL A 248 11.40 8.19 15.53
CA VAL A 248 11.43 7.77 14.12
C VAL A 248 12.88 7.77 13.64
N PRO A 249 13.41 6.64 13.16
CA PRO A 249 14.75 6.60 12.58
C PRO A 249 14.86 7.51 11.36
N GLU A 250 15.97 8.24 11.24
CA GLU A 250 16.27 9.16 10.12
C GLU A 250 17.60 8.83 9.45
N ASN A 251 18.05 7.57 9.56
CA ASN A 251 19.38 7.14 9.16
C ASN A 251 19.67 7.43 7.69
N ASP A 252 18.66 7.35 6.82
CA ASP A 252 18.69 7.68 5.40
C ASP A 252 18.96 9.17 5.13
N VAL A 253 18.14 10.05 5.72
CA VAL A 253 18.29 11.51 5.61
C VAL A 253 19.64 11.96 6.17
N LEU A 254 20.01 11.45 7.34
CA LEU A 254 21.26 11.79 8.01
C LEU A 254 22.47 11.30 7.23
N TYR A 255 22.42 10.09 6.65
CA TYR A 255 23.51 9.59 5.81
C TYR A 255 23.70 10.47 4.57
N HIS A 256 22.61 10.84 3.90
CA HIS A 256 22.69 11.71 2.73
C HIS A 256 23.15 13.14 3.08
N LEU A 257 22.84 13.65 4.27
CA LEU A 257 23.40 14.93 4.77
C LEU A 257 24.90 14.80 4.95
N GLY A 258 25.37 13.71 5.58
CA GLY A 258 26.79 13.44 5.75
C GLY A 258 27.51 13.41 4.40
N LEU A 259 26.94 12.72 3.41
CA LEU A 259 27.48 12.64 2.06
C LEU A 259 27.54 14.01 1.36
N ALA A 260 26.47 14.81 1.45
CA ALA A 260 26.45 16.13 0.83
C ALA A 260 27.49 17.08 1.46
N HIS A 261 27.66 17.04 2.78
CA HIS A 261 28.67 17.81 3.49
C HIS A 261 30.11 17.35 3.20
N GLU A 262 30.32 16.03 3.10
CA GLU A 262 31.62 15.45 2.73
C GLU A 262 32.03 15.95 1.33
N LEU A 263 31.11 15.87 0.36
CA LEU A 263 31.36 16.30 -1.02
C LEU A 263 31.47 17.83 -1.17
N SER A 264 30.86 18.60 -0.27
CA SER A 264 31.06 20.06 -0.20
C SER A 264 32.36 20.48 0.50
N GLY A 265 33.11 19.54 1.08
CA GLY A 265 34.37 19.79 1.79
C GLY A 265 34.22 20.13 3.29
N ASP A 266 33.05 19.95 3.88
CA ASP A 266 32.82 20.14 5.33
C ASP A 266 32.91 18.79 6.07
N GLU A 267 34.14 18.35 6.33
CA GLU A 267 34.42 17.08 7.01
C GLU A 267 33.86 17.01 8.44
N VAL A 268 33.73 18.16 9.13
CA VAL A 268 33.23 18.21 10.51
C VAL A 268 31.74 17.93 10.52
N ALA A 269 30.97 18.60 9.65
CA ALA A 269 29.55 18.34 9.50
C ALA A 269 29.30 16.92 8.96
N ALA A 270 30.09 16.46 8.00
CA ALA A 270 29.98 15.11 7.45
C ALA A 270 30.08 14.04 8.54
N ASN A 271 31.15 14.09 9.34
CA ASN A 271 31.36 13.15 10.45
C ASN A 271 30.28 13.23 11.53
N HIS A 272 29.76 14.44 11.81
CA HIS A 272 28.64 14.61 12.73
C HIS A 272 27.40 13.84 12.24
N TYR A 273 27.04 14.01 10.97
CA TYR A 273 25.86 13.37 10.38
C TYR A 273 26.05 11.86 10.20
N PHE A 274 27.23 11.39 9.77
CA PHE A 274 27.50 9.95 9.74
C PHE A 274 27.41 9.33 11.14
N ALA A 275 27.95 9.98 12.17
CA ALA A 275 27.82 9.51 13.55
C ALA A 275 26.36 9.47 14.05
N ALA A 276 25.50 10.37 13.56
CA ALA A 276 24.07 10.35 13.85
C ALA A 276 23.35 9.22 13.08
N ALA A 277 23.62 9.08 11.78
CA ALA A 277 23.08 8.03 10.91
C ALA A 277 23.51 6.62 11.31
N ALA A 278 24.59 6.49 12.09
CA ALA A 278 25.09 5.20 12.55
C ALA A 278 24.39 4.69 13.85
N ARG A 279 23.46 5.45 14.44
CA ARG A 279 22.77 5.11 15.70
C ARG A 279 21.52 4.26 15.47
N GLY A 280 21.16 3.46 16.47
CA GLY A 280 19.95 2.62 16.49
C GLY A 280 20.28 1.14 16.67
N GLU A 281 19.23 0.31 16.76
CA GLU A 281 19.38 -1.13 16.62
C GLU A 281 19.60 -1.47 15.14
N PHE A 282 20.44 -2.45 14.86
CA PHE A 282 20.76 -2.91 13.49
C PHE A 282 20.44 -4.40 13.33
N LYS A 283 19.50 -4.91 14.15
CA LYS A 283 19.02 -6.28 14.04
C LYS A 283 17.81 -6.28 13.10
N PRO A 284 17.84 -7.03 11.99
CA PRO A 284 16.64 -7.20 11.18
C PRO A 284 15.52 -7.85 11.98
N ALA A 285 14.28 -7.48 11.66
CA ALA A 285 13.06 -8.01 12.26
C ALA A 285 12.01 -8.23 11.17
N SER A 286 10.98 -9.00 11.50
CA SER A 286 9.83 -9.25 10.63
C SER A 286 9.05 -7.93 10.45
N PRO A 287 8.58 -7.59 9.23
CA PRO A 287 7.90 -6.33 8.93
C PRO A 287 6.40 -6.42 9.23
N MET A 288 6.05 -6.86 10.44
CA MET A 288 4.68 -7.21 10.79
C MET A 288 3.83 -5.98 11.12
N PHE A 289 4.46 -4.95 11.66
CA PHE A 289 3.83 -3.76 12.20
C PHE A 289 4.35 -2.49 11.53
N TYR A 290 3.50 -1.47 11.45
CA TYR A 290 3.84 -0.19 10.81
C TYR A 290 4.95 0.60 11.54
N ASN A 291 5.25 0.25 12.80
CA ASN A 291 6.33 0.84 13.60
C ASN A 291 7.63 0.02 13.55
N ASP A 292 7.66 -1.11 12.83
CA ASP A 292 8.88 -1.90 12.72
C ASP A 292 9.95 -1.10 11.98
N GLN A 293 11.20 -1.29 12.40
CA GLN A 293 12.32 -0.54 11.85
C GLN A 293 12.48 -0.85 10.35
N PRO A 294 12.44 0.17 9.47
CA PRO A 294 12.60 -0.06 8.03
C PRO A 294 13.96 -0.72 7.70
N PRO A 295 14.02 -1.67 6.77
CA PRO A 295 15.27 -2.26 6.26
C PRO A 295 16.33 -1.23 5.87
N GLU A 296 15.89 -0.13 5.29
CA GLU A 296 16.72 1.00 4.86
C GLU A 296 17.48 1.62 6.02
N SER A 297 16.86 1.72 7.20
CA SER A 297 17.51 2.26 8.39
C SER A 297 18.75 1.45 8.78
N ILE A 298 18.66 0.12 8.69
CA ILE A 298 19.79 -0.80 8.96
C ILE A 298 20.86 -0.65 7.87
N TYR A 299 20.44 -0.57 6.61
CA TYR A 299 21.33 -0.36 5.48
C TYR A 299 22.15 0.93 5.61
N PHE A 300 21.51 2.06 5.90
CA PHE A 300 22.19 3.35 6.06
C PHE A 300 23.04 3.44 7.33
N GLN A 301 22.70 2.69 8.39
CA GLN A 301 23.61 2.53 9.53
C GLN A 301 24.91 1.84 9.08
N GLY A 302 24.83 0.77 8.30
CA GLY A 302 26.01 0.10 7.73
C GLY A 302 26.87 1.05 6.88
N LEU A 303 26.24 1.80 5.98
CA LEU A 303 26.94 2.79 5.14
C LEU A 303 27.63 3.87 5.98
N ALA A 304 26.93 4.44 6.96
CA ALA A 304 27.46 5.48 7.83
C ALA A 304 28.64 4.97 8.68
N ARG A 305 28.57 3.73 9.18
CA ARG A 305 29.67 3.08 9.92
C ARG A 305 30.91 2.94 9.06
N GLY A 306 30.73 2.56 7.80
CA GLY A 306 31.82 2.49 6.85
C GLY A 306 32.47 3.85 6.58
N LYS A 307 31.67 4.92 6.42
CA LYS A 307 32.18 6.30 6.33
C LYS A 307 32.96 6.77 7.57
N LEU A 308 32.68 6.19 8.74
CA LEU A 308 33.42 6.43 9.98
C LEU A 308 34.66 5.52 10.15
N GLY A 309 35.06 4.77 9.11
CA GLY A 309 36.21 3.85 9.14
C GLY A 309 35.94 2.53 9.88
N GLN A 310 34.69 2.22 10.23
CA GLN A 310 34.31 1.01 10.96
C GLN A 310 33.92 -0.11 9.99
N HIS A 311 34.82 -0.45 9.05
CA HIS A 311 34.52 -1.32 7.90
C HIS A 311 34.09 -2.74 8.32
N ASP A 312 34.73 -3.33 9.33
CA ASP A 312 34.37 -4.67 9.84
C ASP A 312 32.93 -4.70 10.39
N LEU A 313 32.53 -3.63 11.10
CA LEU A 313 31.18 -3.52 11.63
C LEU A 313 30.16 -3.27 10.52
N ALA A 314 30.49 -2.42 9.53
CA ALA A 314 29.64 -2.22 8.35
C ALA A 314 29.40 -3.54 7.61
N ARG A 315 30.46 -4.30 7.32
CA ARG A 315 30.36 -5.64 6.71
C ARG A 315 29.50 -6.59 7.54
N SER A 316 29.67 -6.60 8.87
CA SER A 316 28.86 -7.43 9.76
C SER A 316 27.37 -7.06 9.73
N ILE A 317 27.03 -5.77 9.63
CA ILE A 317 25.64 -5.32 9.52
C ILE A 317 25.00 -5.88 8.25
N PHE A 318 25.67 -5.72 7.10
CA PHE A 318 25.14 -6.19 5.82
C PHE A 318 25.05 -7.72 5.75
N GLN A 319 26.04 -8.44 6.27
CA GLN A 319 26.00 -9.90 6.34
C GLN A 319 24.81 -10.39 7.17
N ARG A 320 24.49 -9.71 8.28
CA ARG A 320 23.33 -10.06 9.11
C ARG A 320 21.99 -9.82 8.41
N MET A 321 21.91 -8.83 7.51
CA MET A 321 20.71 -8.63 6.68
C MET A 321 20.50 -9.80 5.71
N ILE A 322 21.58 -10.27 5.08
CA ILE A 322 21.57 -11.44 4.18
C ILE A 322 21.19 -12.70 4.96
N GLU A 323 21.90 -12.99 6.06
CA GLU A 323 21.65 -14.17 6.90
C GLU A 323 20.20 -14.22 7.40
N TYR A 324 19.64 -13.07 7.81
CA TYR A 324 18.24 -12.98 8.21
C TYR A 324 17.30 -13.29 7.04
N GLY A 325 17.49 -12.63 5.89
CA GLY A 325 16.64 -12.85 4.73
C GLY A 325 16.66 -14.30 4.25
N GLU A 326 17.84 -14.93 4.21
CA GLU A 326 17.98 -16.35 3.83
C GLU A 326 17.32 -17.29 4.84
N ALA A 327 17.48 -17.03 6.14
CA ALA A 327 16.93 -17.87 7.20
C ALA A 327 15.40 -17.82 7.27
N HIS A 328 14.79 -16.67 6.93
CA HIS A 328 13.36 -16.41 7.09
C HIS A 328 12.56 -16.43 5.77
N LEU A 329 13.20 -16.71 4.63
CA LEU A 329 12.60 -16.65 3.29
C LEU A 329 11.36 -17.55 3.11
N HIS A 330 11.28 -18.62 3.90
CA HIS A 330 10.26 -19.67 3.81
C HIS A 330 9.48 -19.84 5.13
N ASP A 331 9.55 -18.85 6.02
CA ASP A 331 8.79 -18.87 7.25
C ASP A 331 7.28 -18.88 6.98
N ASP A 332 6.56 -19.68 7.76
CA ASP A 332 5.10 -19.67 7.77
C ASP A 332 4.63 -18.52 8.68
N VAL A 333 4.21 -17.42 8.05
CA VAL A 333 3.87 -16.18 8.74
C VAL A 333 2.36 -16.13 9.00
N ALA A 334 1.99 -16.15 10.27
CA ALA A 334 0.61 -15.99 10.72
C ALA A 334 0.45 -14.75 11.61
N LEU A 335 -0.69 -14.08 11.50
CA LEU A 335 -1.05 -12.99 12.40
C LEU A 335 -1.47 -13.54 13.76
N ASP A 336 -0.87 -13.02 14.83
CA ASP A 336 -1.39 -13.26 16.17
C ASP A 336 -2.77 -12.58 16.30
N TYR A 337 -3.71 -13.28 16.91
CA TYR A 337 -5.11 -12.90 17.08
C TYR A 337 -5.29 -11.52 17.77
N PHE A 338 -4.26 -11.03 18.46
CA PHE A 338 -4.25 -9.74 19.17
C PHE A 338 -3.43 -8.64 18.50
N ALA A 339 -3.07 -8.76 17.22
CA ALA A 339 -2.37 -7.71 16.48
C ALA A 339 -3.22 -6.42 16.35
N VAL A 340 -3.12 -5.51 17.33
CA VAL A 340 -3.76 -4.18 17.36
C VAL A 340 -3.09 -3.15 16.46
N SER A 341 -2.00 -3.51 15.80
CA SER A 341 -1.13 -2.64 14.98
C SER A 341 -0.99 -3.14 13.53
N LEU A 342 -1.99 -3.86 13.03
CA LEU A 342 -2.02 -4.27 11.63
C LEU A 342 -2.10 -3.03 10.72
N PRO A 343 -1.29 -2.96 9.65
CA PRO A 343 -1.38 -1.87 8.70
C PRO A 343 -2.70 -1.97 7.91
N ASN A 344 -3.65 -1.09 8.24
CA ASN A 344 -4.95 -0.87 7.58
C ASN A 344 -5.97 -2.02 7.65
N PHE A 345 -7.25 -1.61 7.66
CA PHE A 345 -8.34 -2.42 7.11
C PHE A 345 -8.13 -2.57 5.60
N LEU A 346 -7.25 -3.49 5.18
CA LEU A 346 -7.09 -3.81 3.77
C LEU A 346 -8.40 -4.43 3.28
N VAL A 347 -8.94 -3.87 2.20
CA VAL A 347 -10.15 -4.40 1.55
C VAL A 347 -9.87 -5.79 1.00
N PHE A 348 -8.66 -6.04 0.49
CA PHE A 348 -8.22 -7.35 0.04
C PHE A 348 -7.35 -8.04 1.10
N GLU A 349 -7.57 -9.33 1.29
CA GLU A 349 -6.76 -10.14 2.20
C GLU A 349 -5.32 -10.23 1.68
N ASP A 350 -4.34 -10.05 2.56
CA ASP A 350 -2.92 -10.07 2.21
C ASP A 350 -2.38 -11.51 2.16
N ASP A 351 -1.38 -11.75 1.31
CA ASP A 351 -0.63 -13.01 1.33
C ASP A 351 0.63 -12.79 2.16
N LEU A 352 0.55 -13.17 3.44
CA LEU A 352 1.60 -12.91 4.42
C LEU A 352 2.90 -13.66 4.09
N ALA A 353 2.80 -14.84 3.49
CA ALA A 353 3.97 -15.60 3.06
C ALA A 353 4.66 -14.88 1.90
N GLN A 354 3.90 -14.42 0.90
CA GLN A 354 4.42 -13.62 -0.20
C GLN A 354 5.05 -12.31 0.29
N ARG A 355 4.39 -11.60 1.20
CA ARG A 355 4.91 -10.35 1.78
C ARG A 355 6.22 -10.57 2.53
N ASN A 356 6.30 -11.62 3.35
CA ASN A 356 7.54 -11.98 4.04
C ASN A 356 8.66 -12.34 3.05
N HIS A 357 8.33 -13.09 2.01
CA HIS A 357 9.28 -13.47 0.97
C HIS A 357 9.86 -12.24 0.24
N ILE A 358 9.00 -11.28 -0.15
CA ILE A 358 9.39 -10.00 -0.74
C ILE A 358 10.33 -9.23 0.20
N HIS A 359 9.98 -9.13 1.49
CA HIS A 359 10.80 -8.44 2.49
C HIS A 359 12.17 -9.09 2.66
N CYS A 360 12.23 -10.42 2.72
CA CYS A 360 13.48 -11.16 2.86
C CYS A 360 14.40 -10.96 1.65
N LEU A 361 13.86 -11.06 0.43
CA LEU A 361 14.59 -10.76 -0.80
C LEU A 361 15.10 -9.31 -0.82
N TYR A 362 14.29 -8.37 -0.35
CA TYR A 362 14.66 -6.97 -0.27
C TYR A 362 15.82 -6.74 0.74
N LEU A 363 15.79 -7.39 1.90
CA LEU A 363 16.89 -7.38 2.87
C LEU A 363 18.19 -7.98 2.31
N ILE A 364 18.09 -9.12 1.60
CA ILE A 364 19.22 -9.73 0.91
C ILE A 364 19.80 -8.75 -0.11
N GLY A 365 18.96 -8.15 -0.95
CA GLY A 365 19.38 -7.16 -1.95
C GLY A 365 20.10 -5.96 -1.33
N LEU A 366 19.56 -5.38 -0.26
CA LEU A 366 20.21 -4.28 0.47
C LEU A 366 21.54 -4.71 1.11
N GLY A 367 21.62 -5.94 1.64
CA GLY A 367 22.83 -6.48 2.21
C GLY A 367 23.95 -6.64 1.17
N HIS A 368 23.66 -7.28 0.03
CA HIS A 368 24.63 -7.41 -1.07
C HIS A 368 25.03 -6.05 -1.63
N LEU A 369 24.07 -5.11 -1.77
CA LEU A 369 24.35 -3.74 -2.20
C LEU A 369 25.33 -3.06 -1.24
N GLY A 370 25.12 -3.24 0.06
CA GLY A 370 26.00 -2.72 1.11
C GLY A 370 27.40 -3.33 1.09
N LEU A 371 27.54 -4.60 0.68
CA LEU A 371 28.83 -5.28 0.57
C LEU A 371 29.61 -4.95 -0.72
N GLY A 372 29.01 -4.26 -1.69
CA GLY A 372 29.64 -4.01 -2.98
C GLY A 372 29.28 -5.02 -4.08
N ASP A 373 28.45 -6.01 -3.77
CA ASP A 373 28.02 -7.05 -4.71
C ASP A 373 26.77 -6.59 -5.49
N ILE A 374 27.00 -5.73 -6.48
CA ILE A 374 25.93 -5.12 -7.28
C ILE A 374 25.12 -6.15 -8.06
N GLU A 375 25.77 -7.19 -8.60
CA GLU A 375 25.10 -8.18 -9.46
C GLU A 375 24.05 -8.96 -8.65
N THR A 376 24.42 -9.49 -7.49
CA THR A 376 23.50 -10.22 -6.62
C THR A 376 22.42 -9.31 -6.02
N ALA A 377 22.77 -8.06 -5.71
CA ALA A 377 21.82 -7.08 -5.22
C ALA A 377 20.73 -6.77 -6.26
N VAL A 378 21.12 -6.48 -7.50
CA VAL A 378 20.19 -6.20 -8.60
C VAL A 378 19.33 -7.42 -8.91
N HIS A 379 19.90 -8.63 -8.90
CA HIS A 379 19.13 -9.86 -9.06
C HIS A 379 18.05 -10.00 -7.98
N SER A 380 18.40 -9.73 -6.72
CA SER A 380 17.46 -9.78 -5.61
C SER A 380 16.34 -8.73 -5.75
N PHE A 381 16.68 -7.50 -6.17
CA PHE A 381 15.68 -6.47 -6.44
C PHE A 381 14.79 -6.80 -7.65
N ASP A 382 15.33 -7.42 -8.70
CA ASP A 382 14.54 -7.91 -9.83
C ASP A 382 13.53 -8.99 -9.39
N GLU A 383 13.93 -9.88 -8.49
CA GLU A 383 13.03 -10.86 -7.90
C GLU A 383 11.92 -10.23 -7.04
N VAL A 384 12.24 -9.16 -6.30
CA VAL A 384 11.25 -8.36 -5.57
C VAL A 384 10.26 -7.73 -6.56
N LEU A 385 10.76 -7.06 -7.61
CA LEU A 385 9.92 -6.33 -8.57
C LEU A 385 9.11 -7.25 -9.49
N ALA A 386 9.57 -8.48 -9.73
CA ALA A 386 8.79 -9.50 -10.42
C ALA A 386 7.54 -9.93 -9.63
N ARG A 387 7.57 -9.77 -8.30
CA ARG A 387 6.50 -10.12 -7.37
C ARG A 387 5.65 -8.92 -6.96
N ASP A 388 6.29 -7.76 -6.79
CA ASP A 388 5.66 -6.48 -6.52
C ASP A 388 6.31 -5.37 -7.36
N PRO A 389 5.78 -5.10 -8.57
CA PRO A 389 6.25 -4.01 -9.43
C PRO A 389 6.08 -2.61 -8.83
N ASN A 390 5.33 -2.48 -7.73
CA ASN A 390 5.07 -1.22 -7.04
C ASN A 390 5.96 -1.05 -5.79
N HIS A 391 6.96 -1.91 -5.58
CA HIS A 391 7.86 -1.83 -4.45
C HIS A 391 8.85 -0.66 -4.59
N LEU A 392 8.60 0.42 -3.86
CA LEU A 392 9.39 1.67 -3.95
C LEU A 392 10.87 1.47 -3.64
N GLY A 393 11.19 0.76 -2.56
CA GLY A 393 12.58 0.51 -2.13
C GLY A 393 13.42 -0.17 -3.22
N ALA A 394 13.05 -1.38 -3.62
CA ALA A 394 13.67 -2.12 -4.72
C ALA A 394 13.77 -1.28 -6.01
N THR A 395 12.74 -0.52 -6.39
CA THR A 395 12.79 0.37 -7.57
C THR A 395 13.92 1.40 -7.46
N LEU A 396 14.06 2.05 -6.29
CA LEU A 396 15.05 3.11 -6.06
C LEU A 396 16.48 2.60 -5.87
N TYR A 397 16.65 1.42 -5.27
CA TYR A 397 17.98 0.85 -4.97
C TYR A 397 18.53 -0.01 -6.10
N ARG A 398 17.66 -0.54 -6.98
CA ARG A 398 18.08 -1.20 -8.22
C ARG A 398 18.83 -0.25 -9.17
N GLN A 399 18.55 1.05 -9.11
CA GLN A 399 19.16 2.08 -9.98
C GLN A 399 20.47 2.66 -9.38
N VAL A 400 21.08 2.00 -8.40
CA VAL A 400 22.32 2.48 -7.78
C VAL A 400 23.52 1.96 -8.56
N ASP A 401 24.17 2.87 -9.30
CA ASP A 401 25.31 2.56 -10.19
C ASP A 401 26.65 2.36 -9.44
N SER A 402 26.71 2.66 -8.14
CA SER A 402 27.94 2.55 -7.34
C SER A 402 27.63 2.11 -5.91
N ALA A 403 28.20 0.98 -5.49
CA ALA A 403 28.23 0.57 -4.09
C ALA A 403 29.51 1.06 -3.38
N PRO A 404 29.52 1.09 -2.04
CA PRO A 404 30.73 1.42 -1.30
C PRO A 404 31.81 0.37 -1.57
N LYS A 405 33.00 0.81 -1.95
CA LYS A 405 34.20 -0.04 -2.02
C LYS A 405 34.82 -0.08 -0.61
N TRP A 406 34.56 -1.13 0.16
CA TRP A 406 35.21 -1.35 1.45
C TRP A 406 36.54 -2.06 1.21
N GLU A 407 37.64 -1.31 1.12
CA GLU A 407 38.96 -1.92 0.96
C GLU A 407 39.28 -2.85 2.15
N SER A 408 39.45 -4.15 1.87
CA SER A 408 40.38 -4.99 2.63
C SER A 408 40.78 -6.25 1.84
N ASP A 409 41.81 -6.16 0.99
CA ASP A 409 42.86 -7.18 0.87
C ASP A 409 44.04 -6.70 -0.02
N THR A 410 45.16 -6.40 0.64
CA THR A 410 46.57 -6.44 0.20
C THR A 410 47.02 -5.86 -1.16
N GLY A 411 47.85 -4.81 -1.09
CA GLY A 411 48.96 -4.61 -2.04
C GLY A 411 48.91 -3.28 -2.77
N GLY A 412 49.92 -2.43 -2.56
CA GLY A 412 49.97 -1.08 -3.11
C GLY A 412 49.85 -1.05 -4.64
N GLY A 413 49.05 -0.10 -5.11
CA GLY A 413 48.92 0.29 -6.50
C GLY A 413 48.21 1.62 -6.54
N ASN A 414 48.78 2.58 -7.26
CA ASN A 414 48.34 3.98 -7.34
C ASN A 414 46.83 4.12 -7.60
N ILE A 415 46.22 5.08 -6.90
CA ILE A 415 44.92 5.65 -7.24
C ILE A 415 45.07 6.30 -8.63
N GLU A 416 44.46 5.70 -9.65
CA GLU A 416 44.19 6.40 -10.90
C GLU A 416 42.89 7.19 -10.73
N GLU A 417 43.01 8.51 -10.85
CA GLU A 417 41.89 9.46 -10.99
C GLU A 417 41.15 9.20 -12.32
N SER A 418 40.21 8.25 -12.34
CA SER A 418 39.18 8.22 -13.39
C SER A 418 37.94 7.42 -12.99
N GLU A 419 37.06 8.02 -12.18
CA GLU A 419 35.68 7.52 -12.00
C GLU A 419 34.76 8.67 -11.53
N PHE A 420 34.75 9.77 -12.30
CA PHE A 420 33.71 10.80 -12.25
C PHE A 420 33.26 11.13 -13.68
N LEU A 421 32.30 10.38 -14.20
CA LEU A 421 31.36 10.79 -15.25
C LEU A 421 30.02 10.07 -15.06
#